data_AF-A0A368HC43-F1
#
_entry.id   AF-A0A368HC43-F1
#
_cell.length_a   1.000
_cell.length_b   1.000
_cell.length_c   1.000
_cell.angle_alpha   90.00
_cell.angle_beta   90.00
_cell.angle_gamma   90.00
#
_symmetry.space_group_name_H-M   'P 1'
#
loop_
_entity.id
_entity.type
_entity.pdbx_description
1 polymer ?
#
loop_
_entity_poly.entity_id
_entity_poly.type
_entity_poly.pdbx_seq_one_letter_code
_entity_poly.pdbx_strand_id
1 'polypeptide(L)'
;MLSGTFRLTGSRHHCFESVLNIWAKQLDKTPMRESAIGPDSVTYQGDILLWEYVNLARGLITGIGCAQTTCSHGGPNSLTKHATLCLINKPPLGVGDVIYEIDHDVGCQSDAECPYPLVCDLEYGSGCVSSWQPSP
;
A
#
# COMPACT_ATOMS: atom_id res chain seq x y z
N MET A 1 13.25 -7.48 -15.17
CA MET A 1 13.30 -6.01 -15.36
C MET A 1 12.47 -5.38 -14.26
N LEU A 2 13.11 -4.66 -13.34
CA LEU A 2 12.43 -3.97 -12.25
C LEU A 2 12.03 -2.58 -12.75
N SER A 3 10.73 -2.32 -12.87
CA SER A 3 10.20 -1.00 -13.23
C SER A 3 9.69 -0.34 -11.95
N GLY A 4 10.38 0.72 -11.50
CA GLY A 4 10.00 1.51 -10.33
C GLY A 4 9.80 2.96 -10.70
N THR A 5 8.62 3.51 -10.41
CA THR A 5 8.26 4.89 -10.74
C THR A 5 8.70 5.83 -9.61
N PHE A 6 9.40 6.90 -9.97
CA PHE A 6 9.99 7.87 -9.04
C PHE A 6 9.08 9.10 -8.92
N ARG A 7 8.55 9.40 -7.73
CA ARG A 7 7.86 10.68 -7.44
C ARG A 7 8.48 11.39 -6.25
N LEU A 8 8.81 12.67 -6.46
CA LEU A 8 9.44 13.58 -5.48
C LEU A 8 8.36 14.38 -4.74
N THR A 9 8.37 14.38 -3.40
CA THR A 9 7.48 15.22 -2.60
C THR A 9 8.25 15.94 -1.49
N GLY A 10 8.15 17.27 -1.43
CA GLY A 10 8.73 18.09 -0.38
C GLY A 10 7.70 18.40 0.72
N SER A 11 7.89 17.85 1.92
CA SER A 11 7.19 18.27 3.14
C SER A 11 8.08 18.03 4.37
N ARG A 12 7.84 18.75 5.47
CA ARG A 12 8.62 18.72 6.72
C ARG A 12 8.06 17.76 7.80
N HIS A 13 7.25 16.77 7.42
CA HIS A 13 6.84 15.68 8.33
C HIS A 13 7.87 14.55 8.29
N HIS A 14 7.88 13.62 9.27
CA HIS A 14 8.62 12.36 9.15
C HIS A 14 8.31 11.76 7.77
N CYS A 15 9.30 11.74 6.88
CA CYS A 15 8.98 11.83 5.45
C CYS A 15 8.31 10.58 4.87
N PHE A 16 8.36 9.45 5.57
CA PHE A 16 7.59 8.25 5.22
C PHE A 16 6.10 8.46 5.43
N GLU A 17 5.69 9.01 6.58
CA GLU A 17 4.28 9.28 6.89
C GLU A 17 3.67 10.25 5.87
N SER A 18 4.43 11.26 5.44
CA SER A 18 3.99 12.18 4.40
C SER A 18 3.71 11.49 3.07
N VAL A 19 4.52 10.51 2.67
CA VAL A 19 4.38 9.86 1.36
C VAL A 19 3.23 8.86 1.37
N LEU A 20 3.11 8.05 2.42
CA LEU A 20 1.97 7.14 2.60
C LEU A 20 0.64 7.91 2.62
N ASN A 21 0.59 9.05 3.30
CA ASN A 21 -0.59 9.92 3.34
C ASN A 21 -0.91 10.51 1.95
N ILE A 22 0.09 10.91 1.17
CA ILE A 22 -0.12 11.40 -0.21
C ILE A 22 -0.68 10.31 -1.11
N TRP A 23 -0.21 9.06 -0.96
CA TRP A 23 -0.73 7.92 -1.70
C TRP A 23 -2.17 7.59 -1.28
N ALA A 24 -2.44 7.53 0.03
CA ALA A 24 -3.79 7.31 0.56
C ALA A 24 -4.80 8.36 0.07
N LYS A 25 -4.42 9.64 0.08
CA LYS A 25 -5.24 10.76 -0.42
C LYS A 25 -5.54 10.72 -1.93
N GLN A 26 -4.94 9.82 -2.70
CA GLN A 26 -5.34 9.63 -4.10
C GLN A 26 -6.74 9.04 -4.20
N LEU A 27 -7.14 8.20 -3.24
CA LEU A 27 -8.48 7.60 -3.21
C LEU A 27 -9.57 8.68 -3.06
N ASP A 28 -9.36 9.65 -2.16
CA ASP A 28 -10.30 10.76 -1.95
C ASP A 28 -10.51 11.61 -3.22
N LYS A 29 -9.52 11.63 -4.11
CA LYS A 29 -9.54 12.44 -5.34
C LYS A 29 -10.00 11.68 -6.56
N THR A 30 -9.77 10.37 -6.58
CA THR A 30 -10.05 9.49 -7.72
C THR A 30 -10.68 8.22 -7.17
N PRO A 31 -12.02 8.11 -7.13
CA PRO A 31 -12.66 6.88 -6.73
C PRO A 31 -12.29 5.75 -7.69
N MET A 32 -12.28 4.52 -7.20
CA MET A 32 -12.15 3.35 -8.06
C MET A 32 -13.32 3.27 -9.04
N ARG A 33 -13.04 2.80 -10.27
CA ARG A 33 -14.11 2.58 -11.27
C ARG A 33 -15.08 1.52 -10.76
N GLU A 34 -16.37 1.71 -11.01
CA GLU A 34 -17.39 0.70 -10.65
C GLU A 34 -17.09 -0.66 -11.28
N SER A 35 -16.56 -0.69 -12.51
CA SER A 35 -16.17 -1.92 -13.20
C SER A 35 -14.99 -2.66 -12.54
N ALA A 36 -14.26 -2.02 -11.63
CA ALA A 36 -13.20 -2.64 -10.85
C ALA A 36 -13.75 -3.45 -9.66
N ILE A 37 -14.99 -3.16 -9.23
CA ILE A 37 -15.61 -3.73 -8.05
C ILE A 37 -16.49 -4.91 -8.48
N GLY A 38 -15.98 -6.12 -8.29
CA GLY A 38 -16.74 -7.35 -8.47
C GLY A 38 -17.55 -7.71 -7.22
N PRO A 39 -18.31 -8.83 -7.28
CA PRO A 39 -19.06 -9.32 -6.12
C PRO A 39 -18.15 -9.80 -4.98
N ASP A 40 -16.99 -10.38 -5.31
CA ASP A 40 -16.12 -11.05 -4.33
C ASP A 40 -14.74 -10.39 -4.21
N SER A 41 -14.38 -9.49 -5.12
CA SER A 41 -13.06 -8.87 -5.13
C SER A 41 -13.02 -7.57 -5.89
N VAL A 42 -12.00 -6.77 -5.58
CA VAL A 42 -11.68 -5.54 -6.30
C VAL A 42 -10.43 -5.79 -7.15
N THR A 43 -10.52 -5.46 -8.44
CA THR A 43 -9.45 -5.75 -9.43
C THR A 43 -8.81 -4.47 -9.96
N TYR A 44 -7.53 -4.53 -10.32
CA TYR A 44 -6.84 -3.40 -10.90
C TYR A 44 -7.20 -3.20 -12.38
N GLN A 45 -7.68 -2.00 -12.73
CA GLN A 45 -8.16 -1.70 -14.09
C GLN A 45 -7.20 -0.80 -14.91
N GLY A 46 -5.95 -0.63 -14.46
CA GLY A 46 -4.95 0.16 -15.20
C GLY A 46 -4.95 1.66 -14.90
N ASP A 47 -5.65 2.13 -13.86
CA ASP A 47 -5.62 3.54 -13.47
C ASP A 47 -4.27 3.93 -12.84
N ILE A 48 -3.48 4.70 -13.59
CA ILE A 48 -2.10 5.07 -13.20
C ILE A 48 -2.04 6.01 -11.99
N LEU A 49 -3.10 6.81 -11.77
CA LEU A 49 -3.17 7.74 -10.62
C LEU A 49 -3.34 6.99 -9.30
N LEU A 50 -3.97 5.83 -9.34
CA LEU A 50 -4.22 4.99 -8.18
C LEU A 50 -3.10 3.97 -7.94
N TRP A 51 -2.14 3.82 -8.85
CA TRP A 51 -1.11 2.78 -8.82
C TRP A 51 -0.42 2.64 -7.46
N GLU A 52 0.02 3.74 -6.86
CA GLU A 52 0.69 3.69 -5.56
C GLU A 52 -0.27 3.24 -4.45
N TYR A 53 -1.46 3.82 -4.41
CA TYR A 53 -2.50 3.44 -3.45
C TYR A 53 -2.86 1.96 -3.57
N VAL A 54 -3.15 1.46 -4.77
CA VAL A 54 -3.56 0.07 -4.97
C VAL A 54 -2.42 -0.89 -4.65
N ASN A 55 -1.15 -0.51 -4.84
CA ASN A 55 -0.03 -1.33 -4.39
C ASN A 55 0.08 -1.36 -2.86
N LEU A 56 -0.31 -0.31 -2.15
CA LEU A 56 -0.40 -0.34 -0.68
C LEU A 56 -1.59 -1.14 -0.18
N ALA A 57 -2.74 -1.02 -0.84
CA ALA A 57 -4.00 -1.62 -0.43
C ALA A 57 -4.12 -3.11 -0.81
N ARG A 58 -3.10 -3.73 -1.42
CA ARG A 58 -3.22 -5.13 -1.84
C ARG A 58 -3.37 -6.02 -0.62
N GLY A 59 -4.41 -6.84 -0.65
CA GLY A 59 -4.57 -7.94 0.27
C GLY A 59 -3.34 -8.83 0.27
N LEU A 60 -3.05 -9.40 1.43
CA LEU A 60 -1.97 -10.37 1.63
C LEU A 60 -0.55 -9.82 1.45
N ILE A 61 -0.35 -8.50 1.47
CA ILE A 61 0.98 -7.94 1.68
C ILE A 61 1.40 -8.28 3.11
N THR A 62 2.52 -8.97 3.27
CA THR A 62 3.06 -9.34 4.60
C THR A 62 4.40 -8.67 4.89
N GLY A 63 4.93 -7.89 3.94
CA GLY A 63 6.17 -7.15 4.12
C GLY A 63 6.24 -5.91 3.25
N ILE A 64 6.62 -4.80 3.87
CA ILE A 64 6.94 -3.53 3.21
C ILE A 64 8.30 -3.04 3.73
N GLY A 65 9.16 -2.62 2.82
CA GLY A 65 10.44 -2.00 3.13
C GLY A 65 10.56 -0.66 2.42
N CYS A 66 10.85 0.41 3.17
CA CYS A 66 10.99 1.74 2.60
C CYS A 66 12.40 2.29 2.83
N ALA A 67 12.92 3.00 1.83
CA ALA A 67 14.15 3.77 1.90
C ALA A 67 13.86 5.22 1.54
N GLN A 68 14.58 6.14 2.16
CA GLN A 68 14.46 7.56 1.88
C GLN A 68 15.84 8.15 1.62
N THR A 69 15.92 9.04 0.64
CA THR A 69 17.09 9.89 0.42
C THR A 69 16.67 11.36 0.32
N THR A 70 17.63 12.23 0.62
CA THR A 70 17.47 13.68 0.48
C THR A 70 18.37 14.16 -0.65
N CYS A 71 17.76 14.81 -1.64
CA CYS A 71 18.41 15.33 -2.82
C CYS A 71 18.46 16.85 -2.75
N SER A 72 19.67 17.40 -2.62
CA SER A 72 19.90 18.85 -2.71
C SER A 72 20.26 19.21 -4.15
N HIS A 73 19.51 20.11 -4.78
CA HIS A 73 19.87 20.64 -6.08
C HIS A 73 20.57 22.00 -5.92
N GLY A 74 21.85 22.08 -6.27
CA GLY A 74 22.64 23.31 -6.18
C GLY A 74 22.23 24.33 -7.26
N GLY A 75 21.81 25.52 -6.83
CA GLY A 75 21.42 26.63 -7.69
C GLY A 75 20.81 27.79 -6.88
N PRO A 76 20.45 28.92 -7.53
CA PRO A 76 19.90 30.11 -6.85
C PRO A 76 18.62 29.85 -6.04
N ASN A 77 17.92 28.75 -6.33
CA ASN A 77 16.72 28.29 -5.61
C ASN A 77 16.99 26.89 -5.02
N SER A 78 18.02 26.77 -4.17
CA SER A 78 18.37 25.49 -3.52
C SER A 78 17.17 24.93 -2.76
N LEU A 79 16.51 23.94 -3.36
CA LEU A 79 15.39 23.22 -2.78
C LEU A 79 15.89 21.84 -2.37
N THR A 80 15.82 21.56 -1.08
CA THR A 80 15.96 20.21 -0.54
C THR A 80 14.71 19.42 -0.93
N LYS A 81 14.90 18.36 -1.72
CA LYS A 81 13.82 17.43 -2.09
C LYS A 81 14.01 16.11 -1.35
N HIS A 82 12.91 15.48 -0.96
CA HIS A 82 12.94 14.14 -0.40
C HIS A 82 12.40 13.16 -1.43
N ALA A 83 13.10 12.03 -1.59
CA ALA A 83 12.65 10.90 -2.38
C ALA A 83 12.47 9.71 -1.44
N THR A 84 11.29 9.10 -1.51
CA THR A 84 10.96 7.88 -0.76
C THR A 84 10.65 6.79 -1.76
N LEU A 85 11.23 5.62 -1.55
CA LEU A 85 10.94 4.40 -2.30
C LEU A 85 10.45 3.35 -1.31
N CYS A 86 9.28 2.78 -1.57
CA CYS A 86 8.79 1.62 -0.82
C CYS A 86 8.68 0.42 -1.77
N LEU A 87 9.09 -0.74 -1.27
CA LEU A 87 8.98 -2.03 -1.95
C LEU A 87 8.09 -2.93 -1.09
N ILE A 88 7.21 -3.66 -1.75
CA ILE A 88 6.33 -4.65 -1.14
C ILE A 88 6.73 -6.05 -1.59
N ASN A 89 6.41 -7.06 -0.79
CA ASN A 89 6.69 -8.46 -1.10
C ASN A 89 5.66 -9.09 -2.05
N LYS A 90 5.32 -8.39 -3.14
CA LYS A 90 4.40 -8.84 -4.17
C LYS A 90 4.97 -8.59 -5.57
N PRO A 91 4.60 -9.40 -6.58
CA PRO A 91 4.96 -9.12 -7.97
C PRO A 91 4.35 -7.79 -8.44
N PRO A 92 4.88 -7.16 -9.51
CA PRO A 92 4.26 -5.97 -10.11
C PRO A 92 2.77 -6.20 -10.41
N LEU A 93 1.94 -5.19 -10.13
CA LEU A 93 0.49 -5.28 -10.29
C LEU A 93 0.08 -5.22 -11.78
N GLY A 94 -0.60 -6.24 -12.29
CA GLY A 94 -1.13 -6.29 -13.64
C GLY A 94 -2.59 -5.82 -13.72
N VAL A 95 -3.04 -5.42 -14.91
CA VAL A 95 -4.47 -5.21 -15.17
C VAL A 95 -5.20 -6.54 -15.03
N GLY A 96 -6.29 -6.54 -14.26
CA GLY A 96 -7.06 -7.74 -13.91
C GLY A 96 -6.61 -8.42 -12.62
N ASP A 97 -5.46 -8.04 -12.05
CA ASP A 97 -5.01 -8.59 -10.77
C ASP A 97 -5.97 -8.17 -9.65
N VAL A 98 -6.23 -9.09 -8.72
CA VAL A 98 -6.96 -8.81 -7.49
C VAL A 98 -6.11 -7.89 -6.60
N ILE A 99 -6.71 -6.77 -6.19
CA ILE A 99 -6.16 -5.88 -5.19
C ILE A 99 -6.48 -6.45 -3.82
N TYR A 100 -7.76 -6.59 -3.46
CA TYR A 100 -8.21 -7.25 -2.24
C TYR A 100 -9.53 -7.98 -2.47
N GLU A 101 -9.80 -8.98 -1.63
CA GLU A 101 -11.08 -9.69 -1.59
C GLU A 101 -12.09 -8.89 -0.76
N ILE A 102 -13.34 -8.87 -1.20
CA ILE A 102 -14.42 -8.26 -0.44
C ILE A 102 -14.86 -9.28 0.59
N ASP A 103 -14.66 -8.95 1.85
CA ASP A 103 -15.19 -9.75 2.94
C ASP A 103 -16.70 -9.51 3.03
N HIS A 104 -17.47 -10.59 2.93
CA HIS A 104 -18.92 -10.56 3.13
C HIS A 104 -19.28 -10.66 4.62
N ASP A 105 -18.33 -11.10 5.44
CA ASP A 105 -18.41 -11.13 6.88
C ASP A 105 -17.61 -9.95 7.48
N VAL A 106 -17.79 -9.65 8.78
CA VAL A 106 -17.07 -8.55 9.44
C VAL A 106 -15.71 -9.06 9.91
N GLY A 107 -14.80 -9.28 8.96
CA GLY A 107 -13.45 -9.77 9.21
C GLY A 107 -13.39 -11.25 9.56
N CYS A 108 -12.17 -11.76 9.78
CA CYS A 108 -11.94 -13.15 10.17
C CYS A 108 -12.63 -13.48 11.51
N GLN A 109 -13.21 -14.67 11.60
CA GLN A 109 -13.81 -15.21 12.83
C GLN A 109 -12.91 -16.26 13.48
N SER A 110 -11.96 -16.81 12.72
CA SER A 110 -11.03 -17.83 13.18
C SER A 110 -9.71 -17.79 12.41
N ASP A 111 -8.66 -18.36 12.99
CA ASP A 111 -7.35 -18.51 12.33
C ASP A 111 -7.42 -19.30 11.01
N ALA A 112 -8.44 -20.14 10.83
CA ALA A 112 -8.62 -20.95 9.62
C ALA A 112 -8.97 -20.11 8.38
N GLU A 113 -9.52 -18.91 8.59
CA GLU A 113 -9.84 -17.96 7.51
C GLU A 113 -8.62 -17.13 7.10
N CYS A 114 -7.56 -17.15 7.92
CA CYS A 114 -6.35 -16.40 7.66
C CYS A 114 -5.31 -17.21 6.88
N PRO A 115 -4.69 -16.60 5.85
CA PRO A 115 -3.62 -17.26 5.12
C PRO A 115 -2.37 -17.36 6.00
N TYR A 116 -1.77 -18.54 6.03
CA TYR A 116 -0.52 -18.77 6.77
C TYR A 116 0.59 -17.79 6.32
N PRO A 117 1.36 -17.15 7.24
CA PRO A 117 1.44 -17.39 8.69
C PRO A 117 0.61 -16.43 9.56
N LEU A 118 -0.46 -15.85 9.01
CA LEU A 118 -1.32 -14.91 9.72
C LEU A 118 -2.30 -15.63 10.65
N VAL A 119 -2.68 -14.95 11.72
CA VAL A 119 -3.69 -15.38 12.71
C VAL A 119 -4.77 -14.32 12.80
N CYS A 120 -5.95 -14.70 13.25
CA CYS A 120 -7.06 -13.79 13.35
C CYS A 120 -6.97 -12.94 14.62
N ASP A 121 -6.89 -11.62 14.47
CA ASP A 121 -6.95 -10.67 15.57
C ASP A 121 -8.41 -10.28 15.86
N LEU A 122 -8.94 -10.84 16.95
CA LEU A 122 -10.30 -10.57 17.41
C LEU A 122 -10.41 -9.27 18.26
N GLU A 123 -9.29 -8.64 18.62
CA GLU A 123 -9.25 -7.52 19.57
C GLU A 123 -9.37 -6.15 18.88
N TYR A 124 -8.79 -5.98 17.68
CA TYR A 124 -8.76 -4.70 16.94
C TYR A 124 -9.38 -4.75 15.54
N GLY A 125 -10.52 -5.44 15.43
CA GLY A 125 -11.31 -5.49 14.21
C GLY A 125 -10.90 -6.64 13.29
N SER A 126 -11.16 -7.87 13.75
CA SER A 126 -11.30 -9.10 12.97
C SER A 126 -10.39 -9.21 11.75
N GLY A 127 -9.11 -8.91 11.90
CA GLY A 127 -8.16 -8.84 10.78
C GLY A 127 -7.10 -9.92 10.87
N CYS A 128 -6.62 -10.40 9.72
CA CYS A 128 -5.49 -11.34 9.71
C CYS A 128 -4.18 -10.59 9.98
N VAL A 129 -3.55 -10.85 11.12
CA VAL A 129 -2.29 -10.23 11.56
C VAL A 129 -1.15 -11.25 11.61
N SER A 130 0.09 -10.78 11.52
CA SER A 130 1.23 -11.67 11.72
C SER A 130 1.29 -12.14 13.18
N SER A 131 1.47 -13.45 13.39
CA SER A 131 1.73 -14.05 14.71
C SER A 131 3.08 -13.67 15.33
N TRP A 132 3.92 -12.91 14.61
CA TRP A 132 5.23 -12.46 15.10
C TRP A 132 5.07 -11.39 16.18
N GLN A 133 5.38 -11.76 17.43
CA GLN A 133 5.66 -10.79 18.48
C GLN A 133 7.10 -10.27 18.35
N PRO A 134 7.34 -8.95 18.49
CA PRO A 134 8.70 -8.45 18.60
C PRO A 134 9.37 -9.09 19.82
N SER A 135 10.60 -9.60 19.63
CA SER A 135 11.40 -10.14 20.74
C SER A 135 11.61 -9.04 21.80
N PRO A 136 11.58 -9.39 23.11
CA PRO A 136 11.71 -8.44 24.21
C PRO A 136 13.06 -7.70 24.20
#